data_AF-A0A7S0VTM7-F1
#
_entry.id   AF-A0A7S0VTM7-F1
#
_cell.length_a   1.000
_cell.length_b   1.000
_cell.length_c   1.000
_cell.angle_alpha   90.00
_cell.angle_beta   90.00
_cell.angle_gamma   90.00
#
_symmetry.space_group_name_H-M   'P 1'
#
loop_
_entity.id
_entity.type
_entity.pdbx_description
1 polymer ?
#
loop_
_entity_poly.entity_id
_entity_poly.type
_entity_poly.pdbx_seq_one_letter_code
_entity_poly.pdbx_strand_id
1 'polypeptide(L)'
;FGEAYIKHLEVFKSIGLIGLEPIKHKGMDIIPMEFLKDLLPVPSSLAEGYTGKTSIGVIVRGTKDGQPQAKMIYNVSDHAKTNEEVSAQAVSYTTGVPPVSGAAMFFRGGWSG
;
A
#
# COMPACT_ATOMS: atom_id res chain seq x y z
N PHE A 1 9.40 1.97 6.31
CA PHE A 1 9.55 3.27 5.64
C PHE A 1 10.88 3.89 6.05
N GLY A 2 11.52 4.64 5.16
CA GLY A 2 12.79 5.31 5.49
C GLY A 2 12.59 6.47 6.47
N GLU A 3 13.66 6.86 7.14
CA GLU A 3 13.68 7.97 8.11
C GLU A 3 13.14 9.27 7.51
N ALA A 4 13.52 9.58 6.26
CA ALA A 4 13.04 10.76 5.55
C ALA A 4 11.50 10.77 5.43
N TYR A 5 10.87 9.64 5.12
CA TYR A 5 9.40 9.55 5.01
C TYR A 5 8.72 9.84 6.34
N ILE A 6 9.23 9.27 7.44
CA ILE A 6 8.70 9.50 8.78
C ILE A 6 8.83 10.98 9.15
N LYS A 7 10.00 11.58 8.89
CA LYS A 7 10.23 13.00 9.15
C LYS A 7 9.26 13.92 8.40
N HIS A 8 8.95 13.64 7.14
CA HIS A 8 7.97 14.43 6.39
C HIS A 8 6.57 14.34 7.02
N LEU A 9 6.13 13.14 7.41
CA LEU A 9 4.84 12.95 8.08
C LEU A 9 4.78 13.65 9.44
N GLU A 10 5.87 13.61 10.22
CA GLU A 10 5.97 14.31 11.49
C GLU A 10 5.87 15.83 11.33
N VAL A 11 6.53 16.39 10.30
CA VAL A 11 6.43 17.81 9.96
C VAL A 11 5.01 18.18 9.53
N PHE A 12 4.38 17.40 8.66
CA PHE A 12 2.99 17.66 8.26
C PHE A 12 2.03 17.58 9.43
N LYS A 13 2.25 16.65 10.36
CA LYS A 13 1.47 16.55 11.60
C LYS A 13 1.67 17.75 12.52
N SER A 14 2.93 18.16 12.74
CA SER A 14 3.25 19.23 13.71
C SER A 14 2.69 20.59 13.30
N ILE A 15 2.60 20.86 12.00
CA ILE A 15 2.02 22.09 11.46
C ILE A 15 0.51 21.99 11.17
N GLY A 16 -0.12 20.84 11.47
CA GLY A 16 -1.56 20.64 11.31
C GLY A 16 -2.04 20.35 9.88
N LEU A 17 -1.14 20.03 8.95
CA LEU A 17 -1.46 19.86 7.53
C LEU A 17 -2.26 18.57 7.23
N ILE A 18 -2.16 17.58 8.10
CA ILE A 18 -3.01 16.36 8.06
C ILE A 18 -4.28 16.48 8.94
N GLY A 19 -4.63 17.70 9.36
CA GLY A 19 -5.83 17.97 10.13
C GLY A 19 -7.11 17.85 9.30
N LEU A 20 -8.19 17.40 9.96
CA LEU A 20 -9.53 17.25 9.36
C LEU A 20 -10.47 18.40 9.72
N GLU A 21 -10.11 19.22 10.71
CA GLU A 21 -10.92 20.37 11.11
C GLU A 21 -10.78 21.52 10.12
N PRO A 22 -11.89 22.15 9.69
CA PRO A 22 -11.83 23.30 8.80
C PRO A 22 -11.14 24.50 9.44
N ILE A 23 -10.33 25.21 8.65
CA ILE A 23 -9.74 26.49 9.01
C ILE A 23 -10.23 27.61 8.07
N LYS A 24 -10.43 28.81 8.62
CA LYS A 24 -10.79 30.00 7.82
C LYS A 24 -9.54 30.53 7.10
N HIS A 25 -9.56 30.55 5.77
CA HIS A 25 -8.55 31.22 4.94
C HIS A 25 -9.21 32.12 3.91
N LYS A 26 -8.98 33.44 4.00
CA LYS A 26 -9.56 34.45 3.08
C LYS A 26 -11.09 34.34 2.92
N GLY A 27 -11.79 34.03 4.01
CA GLY A 27 -13.26 33.89 4.03
C GLY A 27 -13.79 32.52 3.60
N MET A 28 -12.93 31.60 3.16
CA MET A 28 -13.29 30.23 2.81
C MET A 28 -12.90 29.27 3.94
N ASP A 29 -13.69 28.22 4.14
CA ASP A 29 -13.34 27.13 5.04
C ASP A 29 -12.55 26.08 4.25
N ILE A 30 -11.34 25.76 4.70
CA ILE A 30 -10.42 24.81 4.04
C ILE A 30 -10.12 23.69 5.02
N ILE A 31 -10.23 22.43 4.58
CA ILE A 31 -9.73 21.27 5.33
C ILE A 31 -8.28 21.04 4.90
N PRO A 32 -7.29 21.19 5.81
CA PRO A 32 -5.87 21.08 5.44
C PRO A 32 -5.50 19.78 4.74
N MET A 33 -6.05 18.64 5.19
CA MET A 33 -5.79 17.33 4.58
C MET A 33 -6.30 17.21 3.14
N GLU A 34 -7.46 17.80 2.85
CA GLU A 34 -8.01 17.82 1.49
C GLU A 34 -7.15 18.69 0.57
N PHE A 35 -6.75 19.87 1.05
CA PHE A 35 -5.85 20.74 0.31
C PHE A 35 -4.48 20.08 0.06
N LEU A 36 -3.93 19.38 1.06
CA LEU A 36 -2.69 18.63 0.90
C LEU A 36 -2.82 17.54 -0.17
N LYS A 37 -3.94 16.81 -0.19
CA LYS A 37 -4.20 15.79 -1.21
C LYS A 37 -4.16 16.38 -2.62
N ASP A 38 -4.72 17.57 -2.83
CA ASP A 38 -4.74 18.24 -4.13
C ASP A 38 -3.35 18.73 -4.57
N LEU A 39 -2.43 18.97 -3.62
CA LEU A 39 -1.04 19.32 -3.91
C LEU A 39 -0.15 18.10 -4.23
N LEU A 40 -0.54 16.92 -3.77
CA LEU A 40 0.23 15.69 -3.96
C LEU A 40 0.01 15.12 -5.38
N PRO A 41 1.05 14.49 -5.97
CA PRO A 41 0.89 13.82 -7.26
C PRO A 41 -0.18 12.73 -7.19
N VAL A 42 -0.95 12.56 -8.27
CA VAL A 42 -1.98 11.52 -8.33
C VAL A 42 -1.35 10.13 -8.20
N PRO A 43 -1.90 9.21 -7.39
CA PRO A 43 -1.26 7.94 -7.10
C PRO A 43 -0.95 7.06 -8.34
N SER A 44 -1.74 7.20 -9.41
CA SER A 44 -1.54 6.47 -10.66
C SER A 44 -0.29 6.92 -11.41
N SER A 45 0.07 8.20 -11.35
CA SER A 45 1.27 8.72 -12.03
C SER A 45 2.57 8.36 -11.30
N LEU A 46 2.49 7.81 -10.08
CA LEU A 46 3.65 7.34 -9.33
C LEU A 46 4.19 6.00 -9.82
N ALA A 47 3.51 5.29 -10.73
CA ALA A 47 3.98 4.00 -11.24
C ALA A 47 5.07 4.15 -12.31
N GLU A 48 5.04 5.25 -13.07
CA GLU A 48 5.96 5.50 -14.17
C GLU A 48 7.37 5.85 -13.64
N GLY A 49 8.37 5.06 -14.00
CA GLY A 49 9.75 5.23 -13.52
C GLY A 49 10.00 4.79 -12.07
N TYR A 50 9.00 4.23 -11.38
CA TYR A 50 9.16 3.77 -10.00
C TYR A 50 9.85 2.42 -9.93
N THR A 51 11.03 2.41 -9.31
CA THR A 51 11.89 1.23 -9.18
C THR A 51 11.86 0.66 -7.77
N GLY A 52 12.15 -0.62 -7.64
CA GLY A 52 12.25 -1.31 -6.36
C GLY A 52 11.32 -2.50 -6.30
N LYS A 53 11.28 -3.15 -5.13
CA LYS A 53 10.47 -4.34 -4.90
C LYS A 53 9.71 -4.24 -3.59
N THR A 54 8.52 -4.81 -3.56
CA THR A 54 7.81 -5.11 -2.32
C THR A 54 8.23 -6.49 -1.83
N SER A 55 8.22 -6.69 -0.51
CA SER A 55 8.41 -7.99 0.12
C SER A 55 7.39 -8.11 1.25
N ILE A 56 6.35 -8.90 1.02
CA ILE A 56 5.23 -9.07 1.96
C ILE A 56 5.17 -10.53 2.35
N GLY A 57 5.12 -10.82 3.65
CA GLY A 57 5.10 -12.19 4.12
C GLY A 57 4.77 -12.31 5.59
N VAL A 58 4.67 -13.56 6.03
CA VAL A 58 4.39 -13.94 7.41
C VAL A 58 5.50 -14.85 7.91
N ILE A 59 5.93 -14.60 9.15
CA ILE A 59 6.81 -15.51 9.89
C ILE A 59 5.92 -16.34 10.80
N VAL A 60 5.78 -17.62 10.48
CA VAL A 60 4.99 -18.58 11.25
C VAL A 60 5.95 -19.29 12.21
N ARG A 61 5.66 -19.23 13.50
CA ARG A 61 6.40 -19.95 14.55
C ARG A 61 5.47 -20.94 15.23
N GLY A 62 5.97 -22.14 15.49
CA GLY A 62 5.20 -23.19 16.15
C GLY A 62 6.05 -24.42 16.45
N THR A 63 5.40 -25.55 16.69
CA THR A 63 6.05 -26.84 16.92
C THR A 63 5.60 -27.80 15.84
N LYS A 64 6.54 -28.55 15.27
CA LYS A 64 6.25 -29.62 14.31
C LYS A 64 7.14 -30.81 14.64
N ASP A 65 6.54 -32.00 14.68
CA ASP A 65 7.21 -33.26 15.04
C ASP A 65 7.93 -33.18 16.41
N GLY A 66 7.28 -32.51 17.38
CA GLY A 66 7.81 -32.32 18.74
C GLY A 66 8.92 -31.26 18.86
N GLN A 67 9.36 -30.65 17.76
CA GLN A 67 10.45 -29.66 17.76
C GLN A 67 9.95 -28.25 17.39
N PRO A 68 10.44 -27.19 18.07
CA PRO A 68 10.16 -25.81 17.67
C PRO A 68 10.65 -25.53 16.25
N GLN A 69 9.81 -24.88 15.43
CA GLN A 69 10.13 -24.48 14.06
C GLN A 69 9.63 -23.06 13.78
N ALA A 70 10.37 -22.35 12.94
CA ALA A 70 9.97 -21.07 12.38
C ALA A 70 10.13 -21.12 10.86
N LYS A 71 9.10 -20.70 10.11
CA LYS A 71 9.11 -20.63 8.65
C LYS A 71 8.61 -19.27 8.19
N MET A 72 9.18 -18.76 7.11
CA MET A 72 8.71 -17.54 6.45
C MET A 72 8.05 -17.90 5.12
N ILE A 73 6.82 -17.46 4.93
CA ILE A 73 6.12 -17.52 3.65
C ILE A 73 6.00 -16.08 3.18
N TYR A 74 6.47 -15.79 1.97
CA TYR A 74 6.53 -14.43 1.46
C TYR A 74 6.36 -14.37 -0.05
N ASN A 75 5.99 -13.18 -0.53
CA ASN A 75 5.95 -12.80 -1.93
C ASN A 75 6.84 -11.57 -2.14
N VAL A 76 7.61 -11.60 -3.23
CA VAL A 76 8.36 -10.44 -3.71
C VAL A 76 7.75 -10.01 -5.04
N SER A 77 7.39 -8.74 -5.16
CA SER A 77 6.83 -8.16 -6.38
C SER A 77 7.65 -6.96 -6.83
N ASP A 78 7.85 -6.82 -8.14
CA ASP A 78 8.72 -5.80 -8.74
C ASP A 78 7.86 -4.73 -9.40
N HIS A 79 8.08 -3.46 -9.03
CA HIS A 79 7.27 -2.35 -9.52
C HIS A 79 7.34 -2.17 -11.04
N ALA A 80 8.50 -2.41 -11.65
CA ALA A 80 8.66 -2.26 -13.09
C ALA A 80 7.87 -3.35 -13.84
N LYS A 81 7.93 -4.59 -13.36
CA LYS A 81 7.20 -5.72 -13.97
C LYS A 81 5.69 -5.55 -13.89
N THR A 82 5.17 -5.13 -12.74
CA THR A 82 3.72 -4.94 -12.61
C THR A 82 3.24 -3.74 -13.42
N ASN A 83 4.08 -2.71 -13.57
CA ASN A 83 3.75 -1.56 -14.43
C ASN A 83 3.73 -1.96 -15.92
N GLU A 84 4.68 -2.80 -16.35
CA GLU A 84 4.68 -3.36 -17.70
C GLU A 84 3.43 -4.22 -17.98
N GLU A 85 3.01 -5.05 -17.03
CA GLU A 85 1.89 -5.99 -17.21
C GLU A 85 0.52 -5.30 -17.16
N VAL A 86 0.29 -4.44 -16.16
CA VAL A 86 -1.04 -3.88 -15.87
C VAL A 86 -1.06 -2.37 -15.65
N SER A 87 0.03 -1.67 -16.01
CA SER A 87 0.15 -0.21 -15.81
C SER A 87 -0.10 0.24 -14.37
N ALA A 88 0.31 -0.60 -13.40
CA ALA A 88 0.19 -0.31 -11.98
C ALA A 88 1.42 -0.76 -11.20
N GLN A 89 1.68 -0.05 -10.11
CA GLN A 89 2.78 -0.36 -9.18
C GLN A 89 2.47 -1.61 -8.31
N ALA A 90 3.52 -2.26 -7.80
CA ALA A 90 3.45 -3.56 -7.13
C ALA A 90 2.52 -3.63 -5.90
N VAL A 91 2.31 -2.55 -5.14
CA VAL A 91 1.33 -2.50 -4.04
C VAL A 91 -0.08 -2.71 -4.58
N SER A 92 -0.50 -1.94 -5.59
CA SER A 92 -1.81 -2.11 -6.23
C SER A 92 -1.97 -3.50 -6.83
N TYR A 93 -0.92 -4.00 -7.47
CA TYR A 93 -0.89 -5.36 -8.01
C TYR A 93 -1.11 -6.43 -6.92
N THR A 94 -0.37 -6.36 -5.81
CA THR A 94 -0.50 -7.32 -4.70
C THR A 94 -1.84 -7.23 -3.97
N THR A 95 -2.54 -6.10 -4.04
CA THR A 95 -3.91 -5.96 -3.52
C THR A 95 -4.95 -6.46 -4.52
N GLY A 96 -4.76 -6.23 -5.82
CA GLY A 96 -5.74 -6.54 -6.87
C GLY A 96 -5.76 -8.01 -7.30
N VAL A 97 -4.61 -8.69 -7.35
CA VAL A 97 -4.54 -10.08 -7.82
C VAL A 97 -5.23 -11.08 -6.89
N PRO A 98 -5.08 -11.03 -5.55
CA PRO A 98 -5.74 -11.97 -4.64
C PRO A 98 -7.28 -12.01 -4.74
N PRO A 99 -8.02 -10.88 -4.74
CA PRO A 99 -9.49 -10.92 -4.86
C PRO A 99 -9.94 -11.45 -6.22
N VAL A 100 -9.25 -11.10 -7.31
CA VAL A 100 -9.54 -11.65 -8.65
C VAL A 100 -9.29 -13.16 -8.70
N SER A 101 -8.22 -13.63 -8.06
CA SER A 101 -7.91 -15.06 -7.94
C SER A 101 -8.98 -15.79 -7.12
N GLY A 102 -9.43 -15.21 -6.00
CA GLY A 102 -10.51 -15.75 -5.19
C GLY A 102 -11.83 -15.84 -5.97
N ALA A 103 -12.17 -14.79 -6.73
CA ALA A 103 -13.33 -14.81 -7.62
C ALA A 103 -13.21 -15.92 -8.68
N ALA A 104 -12.04 -16.06 -9.31
CA ALA A 104 -11.79 -17.13 -10.28
C ALA A 104 -11.93 -18.53 -9.67
N MET A 105 -11.46 -18.74 -8.43
CA MET A 105 -11.63 -19.99 -7.70
C MET A 105 -13.10 -20.30 -7.41
N PHE A 106 -13.88 -19.29 -7.05
CA PHE A 106 -15.32 -19.43 -6.82
C PHE A 106 -16.07 -19.82 -8.11
N PHE A 107 -15.86 -19.10 -9.20
CA PHE A 107 -16.54 -19.38 -10.48
C PHE A 107 -16.12 -20.71 -11.13
N ARG A 108 -14.92 -21.21 -10.83
CA ARG A 108 -14.45 -22.54 -11.30
C ARG A 108 -14.92 -23.68 -10.40
N GLY A 109 -15.66 -23.40 -9.32
CA GLY A 109 -16.10 -24.40 -8.36
C GLY A 109 -15.00 -24.94 -7.46
N GLY A 110 -13.81 -24.32 -7.44
CA GLY A 110 -12.72 -24.69 -6.56
C GLY A 110 -12.96 -24.26 -5.11
N TRP A 111 -13.70 -23.17 -4.91
CA TRP A 111 -14.20 -22.70 -3.61
C TRP A 111 -15.72 -22.54 -3.66
N SER A 112 -16.42 -22.96 -2.61
CA SER A 112 -17.89 -23.01 -2.56
C SER A 112 -18.54 -22.03 -1.58
N GLY A 113 -17.75 -21.26 -0.84
CA GLY A 113 -18.24 -20.43 0.28
C GLY A 113 -18.40 -21.22 1.57
#